data_AF-A0A7H0VJZ9-F1
#
_entry.id   AF-A0A7H0VJZ9-F1
#
_cell.length_a   1.000
_cell.length_b   1.000
_cell.length_c   1.000
_cell.angle_alpha   90.00
_cell.angle_beta   90.00
_cell.angle_gamma   90.00
#
_symmetry.space_group_name_H-M   'P 1'
#
loop_
_entity.id
_entity.type
_entity.pdbx_description
1 polymer ?
#
loop_
_entity_poly.entity_id
_entity_poly.type
_entity_poly.pdbx_seq_one_letter_code
_entity_poly.pdbx_strand_id
1 'polypeptide(L)' 'MKLLFTGYKALISSQDVQACNFHPSCSVYAMQAIRARGFFGGSIDAFDRMSRCHPLSLDHYEVHKESGLALDPVSTSKE' A
#
# COMPACT_ATOMS: atom_id res chain seq x y z
N MET A 1 11.80 0.23 33.61
CA MET A 1 10.50 0.03 32.93
C MET A 1 10.51 0.56 31.48
N LYS A 2 11.54 0.23 30.67
CA LYS A 2 11.59 0.57 29.23
C LYS A 2 11.98 -0.66 28.40
N LEU A 3 12.84 -1.51 28.98
CA LEU A 3 13.28 -2.80 28.41
C LEU A 3 12.13 -3.78 28.13
N LEU A 4 11.07 -3.80 28.94
CA LEU A 4 9.89 -4.64 28.71
C LEU A 4 9.16 -4.27 27.40
N PHE A 5 9.06 -2.97 27.11
CA PHE A 5 8.40 -2.50 25.90
C PHE A 5 9.27 -2.72 24.66
N THR A 6 10.60 -2.56 24.78
CA THR A 6 11.54 -2.78 23.67
C THR A 6 11.69 -4.26 23.32
N GLY A 7 11.71 -5.17 24.30
CA GLY A 7 11.73 -6.62 24.07
C GLY A 7 10.44 -7.12 23.41
N TYR A 8 9.29 -6.62 23.86
CA TYR A 8 7.99 -6.90 23.23
C TYR A 8 7.92 -6.38 21.79
N LYS A 9 8.42 -5.14 21.55
CA LYS A 9 8.50 -4.60 20.19
C LYS A 9 9.42 -5.47 19.33
N ALA A 10 10.62 -5.84 19.76
CA ALA A 10 11.54 -6.63 18.92
C ALA A 10 11.01 -8.04 18.58
N LEU A 11 10.26 -8.68 19.48
CA LEU A 11 9.69 -10.01 19.26
C LEU A 11 8.42 -10.00 18.37
N ILE A 12 7.71 -8.87 18.29
CA ILE A 12 6.44 -8.73 17.54
C ILE A 12 6.59 -7.84 16.28
N SER A 13 7.60 -6.95 16.25
CA SER A 13 7.89 -5.98 15.18
C SER A 13 8.40 -6.62 13.90
N SER A 14 8.55 -7.94 13.85
CA SER A 14 8.63 -8.65 12.56
C SER A 14 7.35 -8.49 11.72
N GLN A 15 6.28 -7.93 12.29
CA GLN A 15 5.04 -7.55 11.60
C GLN A 15 5.02 -6.11 11.04
N ASP A 16 6.05 -5.30 11.31
CA ASP A 16 6.18 -3.93 10.74
C ASP A 16 6.70 -3.95 9.28
N VAL A 17 6.78 -5.13 8.65
CA VAL A 17 7.02 -5.27 7.21
C VAL A 17 5.69 -5.52 6.50
N GLN A 18 4.87 -4.49 6.45
CA GLN A 18 4.01 -4.27 5.29
C GLN A 18 4.46 -2.99 4.60
N ALA A 19 5.70 -3.00 4.10
CA ALA A 19 6.05 -2.13 2.99
C ALA A 19 5.09 -2.53 1.86
N CYS A 20 4.03 -1.73 1.68
CA CYS A 20 3.00 -1.96 0.66
C CYS A 20 3.71 -2.41 -0.62
N ASN A 21 3.39 -3.62 -1.13
CA ASN A 21 4.08 -4.21 -2.27
C ASN A 21 3.93 -3.38 -3.56
N PHE A 22 3.05 -2.39 -3.50
CA PHE A 22 2.77 -1.48 -4.58
C PHE A 22 3.31 -0.07 -4.30
N HIS A 23 3.78 0.58 -5.36
CA HIS A 23 4.12 1.99 -5.38
C HIS A 23 3.08 2.78 -6.21
N PRO A 24 2.58 3.93 -5.73
CA PRO A 24 2.81 4.53 -4.40
C PRO A 24 2.20 3.70 -3.26
N SER A 25 2.54 4.02 -2.00
CA SER A 25 2.02 3.25 -0.86
C SER A 25 0.48 3.29 -0.79
N CYS A 26 -0.10 2.28 -0.15
CA CYS A 26 -1.54 2.07 -0.06
C CYS A 26 -2.28 3.28 0.54
N SER A 27 -1.68 3.97 1.52
CA SER A 27 -2.21 5.21 2.11
C SER A 27 -2.14 6.40 1.16
N VAL A 28 -1.06 6.52 0.38
CA VAL A 28 -0.90 7.57 -0.63
C VAL A 28 -1.89 7.35 -1.78
N TYR A 29 -2.04 6.11 -2.25
CA TYR A 29 -3.05 5.75 -3.25
C TYR A 29 -4.45 6.09 -2.76
N ALA A 30 -4.82 5.71 -1.53
CA ALA A 30 -6.13 6.03 -0.96
C ALA A 30 -6.39 7.54 -0.95
N MET A 31 -5.40 8.34 -0.51
CA MET A 31 -5.54 9.80 -0.55
C MET A 31 -5.67 10.35 -1.96
N GLN A 32 -4.91 9.84 -2.93
CA GLN A 32 -4.99 10.26 -4.33
C GLN A 32 -6.34 9.85 -4.95
N ALA A 33 -6.81 8.64 -4.68
CA ALA A 33 -8.09 8.12 -5.17
C ALA A 33 -9.27 8.90 -4.60
N ILE A 34 -9.23 9.24 -3.30
CA ILE A 34 -10.24 10.07 -2.65
C ILE A 34 -10.24 11.49 -3.24
N ARG A 35 -9.07 12.07 -3.52
CA ARG A 35 -8.97 13.38 -4.19
C ARG A 35 -9.48 13.35 -5.62
N ALA A 36 -9.33 12.24 -6.33
CA ALA A 36 -9.72 12.11 -7.74
C ALA A 36 -11.21 11.77 -7.93
N ARG A 37 -11.76 10.83 -7.15
CA ARG A 37 -13.12 10.28 -7.32
C ARG A 37 -14.07 10.57 -6.15
N GLY A 38 -13.63 11.36 -5.17
CA GLY A 38 -14.36 11.62 -3.93
C GLY A 38 -14.22 10.49 -2.90
N PHE A 39 -14.77 10.70 -1.70
CA PHE A 39 -14.60 9.80 -0.56
C PHE A 39 -15.07 8.37 -0.85
N PHE A 40 -16.27 8.21 -1.42
CA PHE A 40 -16.83 6.88 -1.68
C PHE A 40 -16.11 6.16 -2.84
N GLY A 41 -15.90 6.83 -3.97
CA GLY A 41 -15.17 6.24 -5.10
C GLY A 41 -13.76 5.85 -4.70
N GLY A 42 -12.99 6.78 -4.13
CA GLY A 42 -11.63 6.53 -3.69
C GLY A 42 -11.51 5.46 -2.60
N SER A 43 -12.51 5.32 -1.72
CA SER A 43 -12.54 4.25 -0.72
C SER A 43 -12.71 2.89 -1.39
N ILE A 44 -13.63 2.75 -2.36
CA ILE A 44 -13.84 1.49 -3.09
C ILE A 44 -12.55 1.04 -3.78
N ASP A 45 -11.85 1.94 -4.47
CA ASP A 45 -10.60 1.59 -5.14
C ASP A 45 -9.46 1.25 -4.18
N ALA A 46 -9.38 1.96 -3.06
CA ALA A 46 -8.39 1.63 -2.03
C ALA A 46 -8.66 0.24 -1.44
N PHE A 47 -9.93 -0.12 -1.20
CA PHE A 47 -10.32 -1.44 -0.72
C PHE A 47 -10.06 -2.54 -1.76
N ASP A 48 -10.38 -2.28 -3.02
CA ASP A 48 -10.12 -3.19 -4.13
C ASP A 48 -8.60 -3.46 -4.28
N ARG A 49 -7.76 -2.44 -4.16
CA ARG A 49 -6.29 -2.59 -4.11
C ARG A 49 -5.81 -3.37 -2.90
N MET A 50 -6.39 -3.14 -1.71
CA MET A 50 -6.07 -3.90 -0.51
C MET A 50 -6.39 -5.39 -0.67
N SER A 51 -7.50 -5.72 -1.35
CA SER A 51 -7.85 -7.12 -1.66
C SER A 51 -6.83 -7.80 -2.58
N ARG A 52 -6.16 -7.03 -3.44
CA ARG A 52 -5.08 -7.47 -4.33
C ARG A 52 -3.70 -7.44 -3.67
N CYS A 53 -3.57 -7.03 -2.41
CA CYS A 53 -2.28 -6.93 -1.70
C CYS A 53 -1.76 -8.30 -1.24
N HIS A 54 -1.53 -9.21 -2.19
CA HIS A 54 -0.98 -10.55 -1.97
C HIS A 54 0.20 -10.78 -2.92
N PRO A 55 1.31 -11.43 -2.51
CA PRO A 55 2.51 -11.57 -3.33
C PRO A 55 2.28 -12.23 -4.71
N LEU A 56 1.27 -13.08 -4.85
CA LEU A 56 0.92 -13.74 -6.11
C LEU A 56 0.31 -12.80 -7.16
N SER A 57 -0.25 -11.65 -6.76
CA SER A 57 -0.84 -10.71 -7.71
C SER A 57 0.20 -9.80 -8.37
N LEU A 58 1.38 -9.64 -7.75
CA LEU A 58 2.43 -8.71 -8.16
C LEU A 58 3.07 -9.09 -9.50
N ASP A 59 3.06 -10.37 -9.86
CA ASP A 59 3.67 -10.89 -11.09
C ASP A 59 3.07 -10.26 -12.36
N HIS A 60 1.82 -9.77 -12.28
CA HIS A 60 1.13 -9.13 -13.40
C HIS A 60 1.32 -7.60 -13.48
N TYR A 61 2.04 -6.99 -12.54
CA TYR A 61 2.22 -5.55 -12.49
C TYR A 61 3.64 -5.15 -12.89
N GLU A 62 3.77 -3.99 -13.52
CA GLU A 62 5.08 -3.43 -13.88
C GLU A 62 5.86 -3.08 -12.62
N VAL A 63 7.14 -3.44 -12.55
CA VAL A 63 7.97 -3.13 -11.38
C VAL A 63 8.62 -1.76 -11.54
N HIS A 64 8.45 -0.88 -10.54
CA HIS A 64 9.10 0.41 -10.50
C HIS A 64 10.60 0.23 -10.27
N LYS A 65 11.42 0.59 -11.26
CA LYS A 65 12.87 0.29 -11.30
C LYS A 65 13.67 0.82 -10.11
N GLU A 66 13.22 1.92 -9.50
CA GLU A 66 13.94 2.54 -8.37
C GLU A 66 13.57 1.93 -7.01
N SER A 67 12.36 1.41 -6.85
CA SER A 67 11.87 0.88 -5.56
C SER A 67 11.73 -0.64 -5.53
N GLY A 68 11.74 -1.31 -6.70
CA GLY A 68 11.53 -2.76 -6.79
C GLY A 68 10.11 -3.21 -6.45
N LEU A 69 9.16 -2.26 -6.37
CA LEU A 69 7.76 -2.50 -6.00
C LEU A 69 6.87 -2.51 -7.25
N ALA A 70 5.74 -3.22 -7.21
CA ALA A 70 4.75 -3.20 -8.28
C ALA A 70 4.13 -1.79 -8.44
N LEU A 71 4.04 -1.29 -9.65
CA LEU A 71 3.50 0.04 -9.94
C LEU A 71 1.99 -0.05 -10.15
N ASP A 72 1.24 0.71 -9.36
CA ASP A 72 -0.20 0.86 -9.53
C ASP A 72 -0.56 2.34 -9.27
N PRO A 73 -0.52 3.21 -10.29
CA PRO A 73 -0.94 4.60 -10.13
C PRO A 73 -2.46 4.69 -10.03
N VAL A 74 -2.98 5.67 -9.29
CA VAL A 74 -4.43 5.97 -9.38
C VAL A 74 -4.72 6.32 -10.83
N SER A 75 -5.68 5.63 -11.45
CA SER A 75 -6.25 6.01 -12.74
C SER A 75 -7.03 7.32 -12.56
N THR A 76 -6.28 8.42 -12.42
CA THR A 76 -6.87 9.74 -12.56
C THR A 76 -7.31 9.81 -14.01
N SER A 77 -8.62 9.79 -14.25
CA SER A 77 -9.20 10.22 -15.52
C SER A 77 -8.79 11.67 -15.76
N LYS A 78 -7.60 11.88 -16.31
CA LYS A 78 -7.23 13.10 -17.00
C LYS A 78 -7.49 12.82 -18.47
N GLU A 79 -8.63 13.29 -18.93
CA GLU A 79 -8.57 14.45 -19.83
C GLU A 79 -9.11 15.65 -19.05
#